data_AF-G6ELH8-F1
#
_entry.id   AF-G6ELH8-F1
#
_cell.length_a   1.000
_cell.length_b   1.000
_cell.length_c   1.000
_cell.angle_alpha   90.00
_cell.angle_beta   90.00
_cell.angle_gamma   90.00
#
_symmetry.space_group_name_H-M   'P 1'
#
loop_
_entity.id
_entity.type
_entity.pdbx_description
1 polymer ?
#
loop_
_entity_poly.entity_id
_entity_poly.type
_entity_poly.pdbx_seq_one_letter_code
_entity_poly.pdbx_strand_id
1 'polypeptide(L)'
;MVQKIDATLQRADALVTAARDGATPRHVVDRIVAAGGDARAEDRRTIATAAAELKDATRALQGVTASARRGYEQNRWLMWTAIGGVVLGMVLWAAFAGVVARAVPASWQWPEKMAARALDLSMWEGGQRMMQAASPTAFRAIIAADRMVLANRETIEGCSKAAARTRETVRCTIKVGASLEEQQDSDR
;
A
#
# COMPACT_ATOMS: atom_id res chain seq x y z
N MET A 1 -51.19 -30.01 -75.78
CA MET A 1 -51.31 -30.52 -74.39
C MET A 1 -51.46 -32.05 -74.34
N VAL A 2 -52.03 -32.69 -75.37
CA VAL A 2 -52.16 -34.16 -75.46
C VAL A 2 -50.80 -34.89 -75.49
N GLN A 3 -49.81 -34.35 -76.22
CA GLN A 3 -48.48 -34.97 -76.38
C GLN A 3 -47.65 -35.10 -75.08
N LYS A 4 -47.93 -34.26 -74.06
CA LYS A 4 -47.23 -34.35 -72.76
C LYS A 4 -47.79 -35.46 -71.87
N ILE A 5 -49.06 -35.83 -72.04
CA ILE A 5 -49.73 -36.86 -71.25
C ILE A 5 -49.24 -38.25 -71.69
N ASP A 6 -49.03 -38.45 -72.99
CA ASP A 6 -48.48 -39.72 -73.52
C ASP A 6 -47.05 -40.00 -73.05
N ALA A 7 -46.20 -38.96 -72.96
CA ALA A 7 -44.83 -39.09 -72.47
C ALA A 7 -44.77 -39.45 -70.97
N THR A 8 -45.75 -39.02 -70.18
CA THR A 8 -45.85 -39.41 -68.76
C THR A 8 -46.39 -40.83 -68.59
N LEU A 9 -47.32 -41.26 -69.45
CA LEU A 9 -47.86 -42.62 -69.44
C LEU A 9 -46.78 -43.65 -69.84
N GLN A 10 -45.99 -43.36 -70.88
CA GLN A 10 -44.87 -44.23 -71.29
C GLN A 10 -43.82 -44.41 -70.19
N ARG A 11 -43.54 -43.37 -69.39
CA ARG A 11 -42.57 -43.46 -68.28
C ARG A 11 -43.10 -44.25 -67.09
N ALA A 12 -44.40 -44.14 -66.80
CA ALA A 12 -45.04 -44.93 -65.76
C ALA A 12 -45.02 -46.43 -66.11
N ASP A 13 -45.30 -46.78 -67.37
CA ASP A 13 -45.32 -48.17 -67.82
C ASP A 13 -43.92 -48.81 -67.84
N ALA A 14 -42.90 -48.03 -68.23
CA ALA A 14 -41.50 -48.46 -68.14
C ALA A 14 -41.03 -48.68 -66.69
N LEU A 15 -41.48 -47.86 -65.74
CA LEU A 15 -41.18 -48.03 -64.31
C LEU A 15 -41.89 -49.26 -63.73
N VAL A 16 -43.14 -49.52 -64.15
CA VAL A 16 -43.88 -50.71 -63.72
C VAL A 16 -43.27 -51.97 -64.32
N THR A 17 -42.80 -51.95 -65.57
CA THR A 17 -42.14 -53.09 -66.22
C THR A 17 -40.76 -53.35 -65.60
N ALA A 18 -39.98 -52.30 -65.32
CA ALA A 18 -38.71 -52.41 -64.60
C ALA A 18 -38.86 -52.92 -63.16
N ALA A 19 -39.98 -52.59 -62.49
CA ALA A 19 -40.32 -53.15 -61.18
C ALA A 19 -40.79 -54.61 -61.26
N ARG A 20 -41.44 -54.99 -62.37
CA ARG A 20 -41.95 -56.36 -62.62
C ARG A 20 -40.84 -57.34 -63.01
N ASP A 21 -39.81 -56.85 -63.69
CA ASP A 21 -38.63 -57.63 -64.12
C ASP A 21 -37.51 -57.70 -63.04
N GLY A 22 -37.80 -57.26 -61.81
CA GLY A 22 -36.97 -57.58 -60.65
C GLY A 22 -35.73 -56.70 -60.46
N ALA A 23 -35.87 -55.38 -60.59
CA ALA A 23 -34.91 -54.42 -60.03
C ALA A 23 -34.68 -54.74 -58.54
N THR A 24 -33.58 -55.43 -58.29
CA THR A 24 -33.33 -56.19 -57.06
C THR A 24 -33.01 -55.21 -55.93
N PRO A 25 -33.66 -55.32 -54.74
CA PRO A 25 -33.36 -54.48 -53.57
C PRO A 25 -31.88 -54.43 -53.17
N ARG A 26 -31.08 -55.40 -53.62
CA ARG A 26 -29.63 -55.48 -53.38
C ARG A 26 -28.83 -54.32 -53.98
N HIS A 27 -29.19 -53.80 -55.16
CA HIS A 27 -28.41 -52.73 -55.77
C HIS A 27 -28.51 -51.40 -54.99
N VAL A 28 -29.65 -51.14 -54.35
CA VAL A 28 -29.84 -49.94 -53.52
C VAL A 28 -29.09 -50.10 -52.19
N VAL A 29 -29.10 -51.31 -51.61
CA VAL A 29 -28.34 -51.63 -50.39
C VAL A 29 -26.83 -51.53 -50.62
N ASP A 30 -26.30 -52.06 -51.73
CA ASP A 30 -24.87 -51.99 -52.02
C ASP A 30 -24.37 -50.55 -52.21
N ARG A 31 -25.19 -49.69 -52.81
CA ARG A 31 -24.87 -48.25 -52.94
C ARG A 31 -24.93 -47.50 -51.61
N ILE A 32 -25.85 -47.87 -50.71
CA ILE A 32 -25.92 -47.27 -49.37
C ILE A 32 -24.76 -47.75 -48.50
N VAL A 33 -24.35 -49.02 -48.63
CA VAL A 33 -23.19 -49.58 -47.91
C VAL A 33 -21.87 -48.99 -48.44
N ALA A 34 -21.72 -48.85 -49.76
CA ALA A 34 -20.56 -48.21 -50.37
C ALA A 34 -20.48 -46.71 -50.03
N ALA A 35 -21.60 -45.96 -50.19
CA ALA A 35 -21.64 -44.54 -49.82
C ALA A 35 -21.50 -44.32 -48.29
N GLY A 36 -21.99 -45.26 -47.48
CA GLY A 36 -21.81 -45.24 -46.02
C GLY A 36 -20.36 -45.52 -45.60
N GLY A 37 -19.63 -46.36 -46.32
CA GLY A 37 -18.21 -46.64 -46.08
C GLY A 37 -17.32 -45.41 -46.35
N ASP A 38 -17.53 -44.75 -47.49
CA ASP A 38 -16.75 -43.58 -47.88
C ASP A 38 -17.09 -42.34 -47.02
N ALA A 39 -18.35 -42.15 -46.66
CA ALA A 39 -18.77 -41.06 -45.77
C ALA A 39 -18.18 -41.18 -44.34
N ARG A 40 -18.03 -42.40 -43.82
CA ARG A 40 -17.44 -42.62 -42.48
C ARG A 40 -15.91 -42.49 -42.46
N ALA A 41 -15.23 -42.68 -43.59
CA ALA A 41 -13.80 -42.46 -43.67
C ALA A 41 -13.45 -40.97 -43.56
N GLU A 42 -14.26 -40.11 -44.20
CA GLU A 42 -14.10 -38.65 -44.12
C GLU A 42 -14.47 -38.13 -42.73
N ASP A 43 -15.57 -38.62 -42.15
CA ASP A 43 -16.02 -38.24 -40.80
C ASP A 43 -15.00 -38.67 -39.70
N ARG A 44 -14.33 -39.81 -39.87
CA ARG A 44 -13.25 -40.22 -38.95
C ARG A 44 -12.05 -39.29 -39.02
N ARG A 45 -11.73 -38.74 -40.19
CA ARG A 45 -10.62 -37.79 -40.35
C ARG A 45 -10.97 -36.46 -39.70
N THR A 46 -12.17 -35.93 -39.92
CA THR A 46 -12.63 -34.67 -39.30
C THR A 46 -12.77 -34.77 -37.78
N ILE A 47 -13.23 -35.92 -37.26
CA ILE A 47 -13.27 -36.18 -35.82
C ILE A 47 -11.86 -36.30 -35.24
N ALA A 48 -10.94 -36.98 -35.95
CA ALA A 48 -9.55 -37.09 -35.50
C ALA A 48 -8.84 -35.74 -35.45
N THR A 49 -9.09 -34.86 -36.43
CA THR A 49 -8.54 -33.50 -36.44
C THR A 49 -9.15 -32.64 -35.34
N ALA A 50 -10.47 -32.68 -35.14
CA ALA A 50 -11.13 -31.94 -34.07
C ALA A 50 -10.68 -32.42 -32.68
N ALA A 51 -10.49 -33.72 -32.49
CA ALA A 51 -9.97 -34.29 -31.25
C ALA A 51 -8.51 -33.89 -31.00
N ALA A 52 -7.68 -33.78 -32.04
CA ALA A 52 -6.32 -33.29 -31.94
C ALA A 52 -6.28 -31.81 -31.54
N GLU A 53 -7.10 -30.97 -32.18
CA GLU A 53 -7.21 -29.54 -31.85
C GLU A 53 -7.70 -29.31 -30.42
N LEU A 54 -8.72 -30.04 -29.98
CA LEU A 54 -9.22 -30.00 -28.59
C LEU A 54 -8.15 -30.41 -27.58
N LYS A 55 -7.34 -31.43 -27.91
CA LYS A 55 -6.25 -31.89 -27.04
C LYS A 55 -5.15 -30.84 -26.90
N ASP A 56 -4.82 -30.16 -27.99
CA ASP A 56 -3.82 -29.09 -27.96
C ASP A 56 -4.33 -27.83 -27.27
N ALA A 57 -5.60 -27.45 -27.49
CA ALA A 57 -6.26 -26.38 -26.73
C ALA A 57 -6.29 -26.69 -25.22
N THR A 58 -6.62 -27.94 -24.85
CA THR A 58 -6.63 -28.40 -23.46
C THR A 58 -5.24 -28.34 -22.84
N ARG A 59 -4.19 -28.72 -23.56
CA ARG A 59 -2.80 -28.62 -23.09
C ARG A 59 -2.36 -27.17 -22.89
N ALA A 60 -2.71 -26.28 -23.83
CA ALA A 60 -2.43 -24.86 -23.72
C ALA A 60 -3.12 -24.25 -22.48
N LEU A 61 -4.39 -24.58 -22.26
CA LEU A 61 -5.14 -24.14 -21.08
C LEU A 61 -4.57 -24.70 -19.78
N GLN A 62 -4.20 -25.99 -19.73
CA GLN A 62 -3.55 -26.58 -18.56
C GLN A 62 -2.22 -25.88 -18.22
N GLY A 63 -1.43 -25.49 -19.23
CA GLY A 63 -0.20 -24.71 -19.06
C GLY A 63 -0.45 -23.34 -18.43
N VAL A 64 -1.49 -22.63 -18.89
CA VAL A 64 -1.88 -21.30 -18.39
C VAL A 64 -2.54 -21.38 -17.00
N THR A 65 -3.37 -22.39 -16.73
CA THR A 65 -3.97 -22.59 -15.41
C THR A 65 -2.91 -23.00 -14.37
N ALA A 66 -1.94 -23.84 -14.77
CA ALA A 66 -0.83 -24.23 -13.89
C ALA A 66 0.16 -23.07 -13.61
N SER A 67 0.30 -22.10 -14.52
CA SER A 67 1.08 -20.89 -14.28
C SER A 67 0.31 -19.89 -13.41
N ALA A 68 -0.99 -19.70 -13.66
CA ALA A 68 -1.86 -18.84 -12.85
C ALA A 68 -1.95 -19.32 -11.39
N ARG A 69 -2.06 -20.64 -11.16
CA ARG A 69 -2.15 -21.19 -9.80
C ARG A 69 -0.84 -21.05 -9.01
N ARG A 70 0.31 -21.13 -9.69
CA ARG A 70 1.63 -20.86 -9.06
C ARG A 70 1.83 -19.39 -8.70
N GLY A 71 1.23 -18.47 -9.47
CA GLY A 71 1.29 -17.03 -9.19
C GLY A 71 0.64 -16.64 -7.87
N TYR A 72 -0.51 -17.21 -7.50
CA TYR A 72 -1.23 -16.82 -6.29
C TYR A 72 -0.53 -17.23 -4.99
N GLU A 73 0.05 -18.42 -4.91
CA GLU A 73 0.76 -18.87 -3.71
C GLU A 73 2.11 -18.16 -3.53
N GLN A 74 2.84 -17.91 -4.62
CA GLN A 74 4.08 -17.13 -4.58
C GLN A 74 3.83 -15.67 -4.22
N ASN A 75 2.79 -15.05 -4.80
CA ASN A 75 2.44 -13.67 -4.50
C ASN A 75 2.02 -13.50 -3.03
N ARG A 76 1.36 -14.50 -2.44
CA ARG A 76 0.99 -14.47 -1.02
C ARG A 76 2.23 -14.47 -0.12
N TRP A 77 3.23 -15.30 -0.40
CA TRP A 77 4.49 -15.29 0.35
C TRP A 77 5.26 -13.98 0.19
N LEU A 78 5.36 -13.47 -1.04
CA LEU A 78 6.00 -12.17 -1.31
C LEU A 78 5.30 -11.03 -0.56
N MET A 79 3.97 -10.99 -0.59
CA MET A 79 3.18 -10.03 0.18
C MET A 79 3.46 -10.09 1.68
N TRP A 80 3.49 -11.29 2.27
CA TRP A 80 3.79 -11.43 3.70
C TRP A 80 5.20 -11.00 4.05
N THR A 81 6.20 -11.30 3.21
CA THR A 81 7.57 -10.83 3.42
C THR A 81 7.68 -9.31 3.26
N ALA A 82 6.95 -8.72 2.31
CA ALA A 82 6.93 -7.27 2.12
C ALA A 82 6.29 -6.56 3.32
N ILE A 83 5.11 -7.03 3.76
CA ILE A 83 4.42 -6.50 4.94
C ILE A 83 5.30 -6.69 6.18
N GLY A 84 5.86 -7.88 6.38
CA GLY A 84 6.74 -8.19 7.50
C GLY A 84 7.98 -7.30 7.52
N GLY A 85 8.62 -7.08 6.37
CA GLY A 85 9.78 -6.19 6.24
C GLY A 85 9.45 -4.73 6.54
N VAL A 86 8.30 -4.24 6.07
CA VAL A 86 7.82 -2.88 6.37
C VAL A 86 7.54 -2.72 7.87
N VAL A 87 6.81 -3.66 8.48
CA VAL A 87 6.49 -3.63 9.91
C VAL A 87 7.77 -3.70 10.74
N LEU A 88 8.68 -4.63 10.42
CA LEU A 88 9.96 -4.75 11.11
C LEU A 88 10.81 -3.47 10.96
N GLY A 89 10.85 -2.89 9.77
CA GLY A 89 11.53 -1.62 9.50
C GLY A 89 10.97 -0.47 10.34
N MET A 90 9.65 -0.35 10.45
CA MET A 90 9.00 0.66 11.29
C MET A 90 9.31 0.46 12.77
N VAL A 91 9.28 -0.78 13.27
CA VAL A 91 9.60 -1.10 14.67
C VAL A 91 11.07 -0.78 14.97
N LEU A 92 11.99 -1.20 14.10
CA LEU A 92 13.41 -0.87 14.24
C LEU A 92 13.64 0.63 14.20
N TRP A 93 13.00 1.35 13.26
CA TRP A 93 13.11 2.80 13.18
C TRP A 93 12.61 3.48 14.46
N ALA A 94 11.44 3.08 14.99
CA ALA A 94 10.90 3.66 16.22
C ALA A 94 11.80 3.41 17.44
N ALA A 95 12.38 2.20 17.55
CA ALA A 95 13.29 1.86 18.64
C ALA A 95 14.63 2.59 18.54
N PHE A 96 15.21 2.66 17.33
CA PHE A 96 16.53 3.25 17.12
C PHE A 96 16.52 4.76 16.93
N ALA A 97 15.40 5.39 16.53
CA ALA A 97 15.33 6.84 16.36
C ALA A 97 15.72 7.59 17.64
N GLY A 98 15.28 7.11 18.80
CA GLY A 98 15.63 7.70 20.10
C GLY A 98 17.08 7.49 20.52
N VAL A 99 17.74 6.44 20.04
CA VAL A 99 19.18 6.18 20.29
C VAL A 99 20.02 7.04 19.35
N VAL A 100 19.66 7.08 18.07
CA VAL A 100 20.30 7.93 17.07
C VAL A 100 20.22 9.40 17.49
N ALA A 101 19.05 9.87 17.94
CA ALA A 101 18.87 11.24 18.40
C ALA A 101 19.78 11.64 19.58
N ARG A 102 20.20 10.66 20.41
CA ARG A 102 21.12 10.89 21.54
C ARG A 102 22.60 10.65 21.19
N ALA A 103 22.89 9.93 20.11
CA ALA A 103 24.24 9.64 19.64
C ALA A 103 24.80 10.72 18.71
N VAL A 104 23.95 11.60 18.17
CA VAL A 104 24.38 12.77 17.40
C VAL A 104 25.17 13.73 18.31
N PRO A 105 26.26 14.35 17.83
CA PRO A 105 27.01 15.34 18.59
C PRO A 105 26.10 16.44 19.16
N ALA A 106 26.33 16.82 20.42
CA ALA A 106 25.56 17.87 21.09
C ALA A 106 25.58 19.23 20.35
N SER A 107 26.59 19.47 19.51
CA SER A 107 26.68 20.67 18.65
C SER A 107 25.54 20.77 17.62
N TRP A 108 24.88 19.67 17.27
CA TRP A 108 23.78 19.70 16.31
C TRP A 108 22.47 20.19 16.95
N GLN A 109 22.29 20.00 18.26
CA GLN A 109 21.08 20.36 19.02
C GLN A 109 19.79 19.80 18.40
N TRP A 110 19.86 18.55 17.91
CA TRP A 110 18.72 17.88 17.29
C TRP A 110 17.51 17.71 18.20
N PRO A 111 17.63 17.23 19.46
CA PRO A 111 16.47 17.09 20.33
C PRO A 111 15.82 18.45 20.66
N GLU A 112 16.61 19.49 20.88
CA GLU A 112 16.11 20.85 21.14
C GLU A 112 15.38 21.43 19.93
N LYS A 113 15.94 21.26 18.72
CA LYS A 113 15.28 21.68 17.47
C LYS A 113 14.02 20.88 17.17
N MET A 114 13.99 19.59 17.51
CA MET A 114 12.79 18.76 17.38
C MET A 114 11.71 19.21 18.36
N ALA A 115 12.05 19.49 19.61
CA ALA A 115 11.11 19.99 20.61
C ALA A 115 10.50 21.33 20.19
N ALA A 116 11.33 22.28 19.71
CA ALA A 116 10.87 23.57 19.19
C ALA A 116 9.90 23.40 18.01
N ARG A 117 10.23 22.54 17.03
CA ARG A 117 9.34 22.24 15.90
C ARG A 117 8.04 21.53 16.32
N ALA A 118 8.11 20.61 17.28
CA ALA A 118 6.93 19.92 17.78
C ALA A 118 5.96 20.86 18.50
N LEU A 119 6.49 21.93 19.11
CA LEU A 119 5.72 22.98 19.76
C LEU A 119 5.29 24.10 18.80
N ASP A 120 5.76 24.09 17.55
CA ASP A 120 5.62 25.20 16.57
C ASP A 120 6.03 26.56 17.15
N LEU A 121 7.07 26.56 18.00
CA LEU A 121 7.60 27.73 18.68
C LEU A 121 9.09 27.91 18.37
N SER A 122 9.60 29.13 18.54
CA SER A 122 11.05 29.32 18.53
C SER A 122 11.73 28.52 19.64
N MET A 123 13.02 28.20 19.52
CA MET A 123 13.72 27.41 20.55
C MET A 123 13.65 28.04 21.93
N TRP A 124 13.66 29.38 22.00
CA TRP A 124 13.55 30.11 23.26
C TRP A 124 12.15 30.00 23.87
N GLU A 125 11.11 30.28 23.08
CA GLU A 125 9.72 30.19 23.53
C GLU A 125 9.32 28.75 23.88
N GLY A 126 9.78 27.78 23.09
CA GLY A 126 9.62 26.36 23.37
C GLY A 126 10.26 25.96 24.71
N GLY A 127 11.49 26.43 24.97
CA GLY A 127 12.15 26.23 26.25
C GLY A 127 11.39 26.83 27.43
N GLN A 128 10.91 28.07 27.30
CA GLN A 128 10.07 28.72 28.30
C GLN A 128 8.77 27.95 28.53
N ARG A 129 8.12 27.48 27.46
CA ARG A 129 6.88 26.71 27.54
C ARG A 129 7.09 25.37 28.23
N MET A 130 8.21 24.69 27.97
CA MET A 130 8.58 23.45 28.65
C MET A 130 8.86 23.67 30.13
N MET A 131 9.63 24.71 30.50
CA MET A 131 9.88 25.04 31.90
C MET A 131 8.58 25.38 32.65
N GLN A 132 7.71 26.18 32.02
CA GLN A 132 6.40 26.52 32.59
C GLN A 132 5.49 25.30 32.74
N ALA A 133 5.47 24.40 31.75
CA ALA A 133 4.68 23.18 31.79
C ALA A 133 5.18 22.19 32.85
N ALA A 134 6.51 22.11 33.05
CA ALA A 134 7.11 21.24 34.07
C ALA A 134 6.87 21.76 35.49
N SER A 135 7.02 23.07 35.72
CA SER A 135 6.74 23.70 37.01
C SER A 135 6.44 25.19 36.88
N PRO A 136 5.16 25.59 36.97
CA PRO A 136 4.78 27.01 36.93
C PRO A 136 5.33 27.83 38.10
N THR A 137 5.55 27.21 39.26
CA THR A 137 6.10 27.86 40.46
C THR A 137 7.60 28.11 40.31
N ALA A 138 8.37 27.11 39.87
CA ALA A 138 9.80 27.27 39.63
C ALA A 138 10.07 28.28 38.51
N PHE A 139 9.27 28.25 37.44
CA PHE A 139 9.40 29.23 36.35
C PHE A 139 9.12 30.66 36.82
N ARG A 140 8.08 30.88 37.65
CA ARG A 140 7.83 32.20 38.25
C ARG A 140 8.97 32.69 39.13
N ALA A 141 9.60 31.79 39.90
CA ALA A 141 10.76 32.14 40.71
C ALA A 141 11.95 32.60 39.85
N ILE A 142 12.20 31.96 38.71
CA ILE A 142 13.24 32.37 37.74
C ILE A 142 12.92 33.77 37.19
N ILE A 143 11.69 34.02 36.75
CA ILE A 143 11.27 35.33 36.23
C ILE A 143 11.36 36.41 37.31
N ALA A 144 11.01 36.11 38.56
CA ALA A 144 11.17 37.03 39.68
C ALA A 144 12.64 37.39 39.92
N ALA A 145 13.54 36.39 39.92
CA ALA A 145 14.96 36.61 40.04
C ALA A 145 15.54 37.45 38.88
N ASP A 146 15.13 37.17 37.65
CA ASP A 146 15.55 37.94 36.47
C ASP A 146 15.14 39.43 36.59
N ARG A 147 13.90 39.71 37.00
CA ARG A 147 13.45 41.09 37.28
C ARG A 147 14.29 41.77 38.36
N MET A 148 14.65 41.05 39.43
CA MET A 148 15.51 41.59 40.49
C MET A 148 16.91 41.91 39.97
N VAL A 149 17.49 41.05 39.12
CA VAL A 149 18.80 41.29 38.51
C VAL A 149 18.77 42.50 37.58
N LEU A 150 17.75 42.60 36.72
CA LEU A 150 17.59 43.73 35.80
C LEU A 150 17.40 45.06 36.55
N ALA A 151 16.59 45.07 37.61
CA ALA A 151 16.39 46.26 38.44
C ALA A 151 17.65 46.71 39.20
N ASN A 152 18.62 45.80 39.41
CA ASN A 152 19.86 46.05 40.14
C ASN A 152 21.11 45.88 39.27
N ARG A 153 20.96 45.94 37.94
CA ARG A 153 21.99 45.54 36.98
C ARG A 153 23.34 46.20 37.24
N GLU A 154 23.36 47.53 37.39
CA GLU A 154 24.62 48.28 37.61
C GLU A 154 25.31 47.88 38.92
N THR A 155 24.54 47.75 40.01
CA THR A 155 25.06 47.33 41.32
C THR A 155 25.63 45.91 41.26
N ILE A 156 24.91 44.98 40.63
CA ILE A 156 25.33 43.58 40.50
C ILE A 156 26.57 43.46 39.60
N GLU A 157 26.63 44.21 38.49
CA GLU A 157 27.80 44.25 37.61
C GLU A 157 29.03 44.83 38.31
N GLY A 158 28.87 45.89 39.12
CA GLY A 158 29.96 46.44 39.92
C GLY A 158 30.48 45.45 40.95
N CYS A 159 29.56 44.78 41.64
CA CYS A 159 29.85 43.74 42.62
C CYS A 159 30.52 42.51 42.02
N SER A 160 30.07 42.03 40.86
CA SER A 160 30.68 40.89 40.18
C SER A 160 32.11 41.21 39.74
N LYS A 161 32.37 42.43 39.25
CA LYS A 161 33.72 42.92 38.94
C LYS A 161 34.61 42.99 40.19
N ALA A 162 34.07 43.46 41.32
CA ALA A 162 34.80 43.49 42.59
C ALA A 162 35.16 42.07 43.07
N ALA A 163 34.20 41.15 43.06
CA ALA A 163 34.41 39.74 43.39
C ALA A 163 35.44 39.07 42.49
N ALA A 164 35.40 39.33 41.19
CA ALA A 164 36.37 38.79 40.23
C ALA A 164 37.79 39.33 40.49
N ARG A 165 37.92 40.59 40.95
CA ARG A 165 39.22 41.20 41.27
C ARG A 165 39.81 40.66 42.57
N THR A 166 38.99 40.50 43.61
CA THR A 166 39.45 40.00 44.92
C THR A 166 39.53 38.48 44.98
N ARG A 167 38.88 37.77 44.04
CA ARG A 167 38.65 36.31 44.06
C ARG A 167 37.96 35.84 45.34
N GLU A 168 37.20 36.74 45.97
CA GLU A 168 36.48 36.50 47.21
C GLU A 168 35.00 36.87 47.05
N THR A 169 34.17 36.31 47.91
CA THR A 169 32.76 36.69 47.99
C THR A 169 32.62 38.10 48.53
N VAL A 170 31.92 38.97 47.80
CA VAL A 170 31.65 40.35 48.23
C VAL A 170 30.20 40.49 48.71
N ARG A 171 29.98 41.34 49.72
CA ARG A 171 28.63 41.69 50.17
C ARG A 171 28.12 42.88 49.35
N CYS A 172 26.90 42.75 48.83
CA CYS A 172 26.27 43.78 48.01
C CYS A 172 24.85 44.05 48.46
N THR A 173 24.49 45.32 48.45
CA THR A 173 23.14 45.78 48.81
C THR A 173 22.34 45.96 47.54
N ILE A 174 21.31 45.14 47.37
CA ILE A 174 20.37 45.23 46.25
C ILE A 174 19.07 45.89 46.72
N LYS A 175 18.38 46.56 45.80
CA LYS A 175 17.04 47.10 45.99
C LYS A 175 16.03 46.02 45.62
N VAL A 176 15.17 45.67 46.55
CA VAL A 176 14.05 44.74 46.32
C VAL A 176 12.77 45.53 46.49
N GLY A 177 11.95 45.60 45.45
CA GLY A 177 10.60 46.15 45.54
C GLY A 177 9.69 45.16 46.25
N ALA A 178 8.75 45.64 47.06
CA ALA A 178 7.67 44.81 47.58
C ALA A 178 6.91 44.18 46.40
N SER A 179 6.71 42.87 46.44
CA SER A 179 5.92 42.16 45.44
C SER A 179 4.53 42.77 45.37
N LEU A 180 4.03 42.98 44.15
CA LEU A 180 2.65 43.36 43.84
C LEU A 180 1.70 42.19 44.16
N GLU A 181 1.69 41.71 45.40
CA GLU A 181 0.63 40.84 45.93
C GLU A 181 -0.49 41.68 46.58
N GLU A 182 -0.26 42.96 46.87
CA GLU A 182 -1.29 43.87 47.42
C GLU A 182 -2.32 44.36 46.38
N GLN A 183 -2.08 44.21 45.07
CA GLN A 183 -3.00 44.76 44.06
C GLN A 183 -4.16 43.85 43.67
N GLN A 184 -4.17 42.59 44.11
CA GLN A 184 -5.21 41.64 43.74
C GLN A 184 -6.27 41.41 44.84
N ASP A 185 -6.07 41.98 46.03
CA ASP A 185 -7.03 41.98 47.15
C ASP A 185 -7.77 43.31 47.31
N SER A 186 -7.36 44.38 46.60
CA SER A 186 -8.04 45.68 46.62
C SER A 186 -9.16 45.83 45.56
N ASP A 187 -9.34 44.82 44.71
CA ASP A 187 -10.32 44.79 43.60
C ASP A 187 -11.36 43.66 43.75
N ARG A 188 -11.49 43.06 44.95
CA ARG A 188 -12.54 42.12 45.34
C ARG A 188 -13.37 42.69 46.48
#